data_AF-A0A1F9WYU8-F1
#
_entry.id   AF-A0A1F9WYU8-F1
#
_cell.length_a   1.000
_cell.length_b   1.000
_cell.length_c   1.000
_cell.angle_alpha   90.00
_cell.angle_beta   90.00
_cell.angle_gamma   90.00
#
_symmetry.space_group_name_H-M   'P 1'
#
loop_
_entity.id
_entity.type
_entity.pdbx_description
1 polymer ?
#
loop_
_entity_poly.entity_id
_entity_poly.type
_entity_poly.pdbx_seq_one_letter_code
_entity_poly.pdbx_strand_id
1 'polypeptide(L)'
;MEPKKGINRREFLRRLGIISGSAAIYPFLPKRIKENIPLIDDAHAAIVSNIYVSKNGTPVTNMQKVIDMAGGIAHFIDYDDIVVLKANGQWRNQGYTHTEAIKAVIDIILNRPGGFGGEIVLSENIHSHNTDSSYNPPSTNQNNAWNIESAYRLRNWPAYNWHELIASYSGTNPNVIKAELNNETTAGAFTGDGYPLVTGPSQGKGYVANNYVISNCSGTAAQGRTVSLAYYILQSSYSGKLFNLHKNGGVWTGGAYNSQKIKMIFLPTLNNHGSTSEDYAGITSAVKCHIGFVRNNGIHGVGYSQTVSSNIPRAVGEAVGSLITNTLSPTLYITVAEWSGWGDRTSANATQTKTIGLCADPVALDYWMGKNVLYPCHTAYSFLNPENDNNTRKTLEGCNVMGVGTLNEAEMSVAQYDFNNPLTTRSDIEKKIRQFKDGSASQSDVLSLIDKYMTGQ
;
A
#
# COMPACT_ATOMS: atom_id res chain seq x y z
N MET A 1 25.43 -44.71 17.41
CA MET A 1 25.18 -43.47 16.64
C MET A 1 25.47 -43.77 15.18
N GLU A 2 24.43 -43.95 14.36
CA GLU A 2 24.63 -44.07 12.91
C GLU A 2 24.97 -42.70 12.30
N PRO A 3 25.88 -42.62 11.32
CA PRO A 3 26.21 -41.37 10.65
C PRO A 3 25.03 -40.93 9.77
N LYS A 4 24.55 -39.69 9.95
CA LYS A 4 23.55 -39.08 9.06
C LYS A 4 24.10 -39.06 7.63
N LYS A 5 23.54 -39.92 6.77
CA LYS A 5 23.87 -39.99 5.34
C LYS A 5 23.55 -38.65 4.68
N GLY A 6 24.57 -37.94 4.19
CA GLY A 6 24.38 -36.73 3.40
C GLY A 6 23.59 -37.04 2.12
N ILE A 7 22.59 -36.22 1.81
CA ILE A 7 21.79 -36.34 0.59
C ILE A 7 22.68 -36.02 -0.62
N ASN A 8 22.72 -36.93 -1.60
CA ASN A 8 23.54 -36.74 -2.79
C ASN A 8 22.89 -35.72 -3.76
N ARG A 9 23.72 -35.15 -4.65
CA ARG A 9 23.32 -34.12 -5.62
C ARG A 9 22.11 -34.51 -6.48
N ARG A 10 21.93 -35.79 -6.81
CA ARG A 10 20.81 -36.27 -7.64
C ARG A 10 19.50 -36.22 -6.86
N GLU A 11 19.50 -36.63 -5.60
CA GLU A 11 18.31 -36.56 -4.74
C GLU A 11 17.97 -35.10 -4.38
N PHE A 12 18.98 -34.24 -4.19
CA PHE A 12 18.78 -32.80 -4.04
C PHE A 12 18.06 -32.18 -5.26
N LEU A 13 18.53 -32.48 -6.48
CA LEU A 13 17.90 -31.97 -7.71
C LEU A 13 16.50 -32.55 -7.94
N ARG A 14 16.26 -33.81 -7.55
CA ARG A 14 14.94 -34.44 -7.66
C ARG A 14 13.91 -33.74 -6.77
N ARG A 15 14.26 -33.43 -5.52
CA ARG A 15 13.38 -32.70 -4.59
C ARG A 15 13.13 -31.26 -5.04
N LEU A 16 14.15 -30.60 -5.62
CA LEU A 16 14.01 -29.26 -6.20
C LEU A 16 13.05 -29.23 -7.40
N GLY A 17 13.11 -30.26 -8.27
CA GLY A 17 12.26 -30.36 -9.46
C GLY A 17 10.76 -30.55 -9.15
N ILE A 18 10.41 -31.09 -7.98
CA ILE A 18 9.01 -31.29 -7.55
C ILE A 18 8.36 -29.97 -7.10
N ILE A 19 9.15 -28.99 -6.64
CA ILE A 19 8.66 -27.69 -6.13
C ILE A 19 8.39 -26.70 -7.26
N SER A 20 9.06 -26.86 -8.39
CA SER A 20 9.05 -25.89 -9.49
C SER A 20 8.12 -26.33 -10.61
N GLY A 21 6.82 -26.05 -10.46
CA GLY A 21 5.96 -25.81 -11.61
C GLY A 21 6.66 -24.85 -12.56
N SER A 22 7.15 -25.43 -13.65
CA SER A 22 7.77 -24.94 -14.88
C SER A 22 7.69 -23.44 -15.21
N ALA A 23 8.74 -22.67 -14.88
CA ALA A 23 9.16 -21.52 -15.69
C ALA A 23 10.64 -21.15 -15.44
N ALA A 24 11.05 -20.97 -14.17
CA ALA A 24 12.33 -20.35 -13.84
C ALA A 24 13.58 -21.23 -14.06
N ILE A 25 13.44 -22.56 -14.12
CA ILE A 25 14.57 -23.51 -14.21
C ILE A 25 14.56 -24.37 -15.49
N TYR A 26 13.50 -24.27 -16.29
CA TYR A 26 13.34 -25.03 -17.53
C TYR A 26 14.53 -24.89 -18.50
N PRO A 27 15.15 -23.71 -18.71
CA PRO A 27 16.31 -23.57 -19.60
C PRO A 27 17.50 -24.45 -19.17
N PHE A 28 17.64 -24.70 -17.87
CA PHE A 28 18.80 -25.33 -17.25
C PHE A 28 18.65 -26.84 -16.98
N LEU A 29 17.50 -27.43 -17.32
CA LEU A 29 17.28 -28.87 -17.19
C LEU A 29 17.93 -29.67 -18.34
N PRO A 30 18.55 -30.83 -18.05
CA PRO A 30 19.01 -31.77 -19.06
C PRO A 30 17.87 -32.25 -19.98
N LYS A 31 18.16 -32.43 -21.27
CA LYS A 31 17.17 -32.76 -22.32
C LYS A 31 16.25 -33.94 -21.97
N ARG A 32 16.79 -35.00 -21.35
CA ARG A 32 16.02 -36.18 -20.90
C ARG A 32 14.95 -35.92 -19.84
N ILE A 33 15.06 -34.83 -19.08
CA ILE A 33 14.06 -34.42 -18.08
C ILE A 33 12.98 -33.57 -18.74
N LYS A 34 13.34 -32.75 -19.74
CA LYS A 34 12.40 -31.94 -20.52
C LYS A 34 11.37 -32.79 -21.28
N GLU A 35 11.78 -33.96 -21.75
CA GLU A 35 10.93 -34.86 -22.54
C GLU A 35 9.85 -35.60 -21.74
N ASN A 36 9.92 -35.58 -20.40
CA ASN A 36 8.99 -36.32 -19.51
C ASN A 36 8.11 -35.41 -18.63
N ILE A 37 8.17 -34.09 -18.83
CA ILE A 37 7.29 -33.14 -18.13
C ILE A 37 6.19 -32.77 -19.13
N PRO A 38 4.92 -33.15 -18.88
CA PRO A 38 3.81 -32.62 -19.65
C PRO A 38 3.76 -31.12 -19.38
N LEU A 39 4.14 -30.31 -20.36
CA LEU A 39 3.77 -28.90 -20.38
C LEU A 39 2.25 -28.89 -20.58
N ILE A 40 1.52 -28.53 -19.53
CA ILE A 40 0.12 -28.15 -19.65
C ILE A 40 0.14 -26.81 -20.39
N ASP A 41 0.07 -26.88 -21.72
CA ASP A 41 -0.28 -25.75 -22.58
C ASP A 41 -1.81 -25.57 -22.52
N ASP A 42 -2.32 -25.16 -21.35
CA ASP A 42 -3.63 -24.53 -21.25
C ASP A 42 -3.39 -23.06 -20.94
N ALA A 43 -4.20 -22.18 -21.54
CA ALA A 43 -4.07 -20.74 -21.49
C ALA A 43 -4.04 -20.18 -20.04
N HIS A 44 -2.88 -20.20 -19.41
CA HIS A 44 -2.64 -19.50 -18.17
C HIS A 44 -2.65 -18.01 -18.49
N ALA A 45 -3.64 -17.29 -17.97
CA ALA A 45 -3.61 -15.82 -17.97
C ALA A 45 -2.23 -15.39 -17.45
N ALA A 46 -1.60 -14.43 -18.13
CA ALA A 46 -0.31 -13.91 -17.67
C ALA A 46 -0.52 -13.34 -16.27
N ILE A 47 0.18 -13.87 -15.26
CA ILE A 47 0.15 -13.29 -13.93
C ILE A 47 0.69 -11.86 -14.03
N VAL A 48 -0.15 -10.87 -13.71
CA VAL A 48 0.24 -9.46 -13.75
C VAL A 48 0.41 -8.85 -12.36
N SER A 49 -0.18 -9.46 -11.32
CA SER A 49 -0.20 -8.88 -9.97
C SER A 49 0.23 -9.87 -8.89
N ASN A 50 1.33 -9.57 -8.20
CA ASN A 50 1.81 -10.34 -7.05
C ASN A 50 1.34 -9.70 -5.75
N ILE A 51 0.54 -10.41 -4.98
CA ILE A 51 -0.04 -9.96 -3.71
C ILE A 51 0.62 -10.75 -2.57
N TYR A 52 1.15 -10.04 -1.58
CA TYR A 52 1.79 -10.63 -0.41
C TYR A 52 0.99 -10.29 0.84
N VAL A 53 0.60 -11.29 1.63
CA VAL A 53 -0.29 -11.08 2.78
C VAL A 53 0.28 -11.76 4.01
N SER A 54 0.44 -11.02 5.10
CA SER A 54 0.80 -11.59 6.40
C SER A 54 -0.31 -11.32 7.40
N LYS A 55 -0.71 -12.35 8.15
CA LYS A 55 -1.76 -12.24 9.16
C LYS A 55 -1.39 -12.85 10.50
N ASN A 56 -2.12 -12.44 11.53
CA ASN A 56 -2.02 -12.90 12.92
C ASN A 56 -0.69 -12.59 13.64
N GLY A 57 0.25 -11.89 12.99
CA GLY A 57 1.39 -11.27 13.66
C GLY A 57 1.02 -9.96 14.37
N THR A 58 2.03 -9.28 14.91
CA THR A 58 1.92 -7.86 15.31
C THR A 58 2.02 -6.99 14.05
N PRO A 59 1.66 -5.69 14.12
CA PRO A 59 1.91 -4.75 13.02
C PRO A 59 3.35 -4.80 12.50
N VAL A 60 4.32 -4.91 13.41
CA VAL A 60 5.76 -5.00 13.09
C VAL A 60 6.09 -6.31 12.36
N THR A 61 5.69 -7.47 12.90
CA THR A 61 6.07 -8.76 12.31
C THR A 61 5.34 -9.04 10.99
N ASN A 62 4.08 -8.60 10.87
CA ASN A 62 3.35 -8.69 9.61
C ASN A 62 3.99 -7.80 8.53
N MET A 63 4.37 -6.57 8.87
CA MET A 63 5.03 -5.65 7.93
C MET A 63 6.35 -6.23 7.44
N GLN A 64 7.19 -6.72 8.35
CA GLN A 64 8.44 -7.38 7.98
C GLN A 64 8.19 -8.58 7.07
N LYS A 65 7.20 -9.43 7.39
CA LYS A 65 6.94 -10.66 6.63
C LYS A 65 6.44 -10.38 5.22
N VAL A 66 5.54 -9.41 5.00
CA VAL A 66 5.11 -9.07 3.63
C VAL A 66 6.25 -8.50 2.79
N ILE A 67 7.10 -7.66 3.38
CA ILE A 67 8.28 -7.11 2.68
C ILE A 67 9.29 -8.22 2.36
N ASP A 68 9.53 -9.14 3.29
CA ASP A 68 10.41 -10.30 3.08
C ASP A 68 9.91 -11.21 1.95
N MET A 69 8.61 -11.52 1.93
CA MET A 69 8.01 -12.34 0.87
C MET A 69 8.09 -11.64 -0.50
N ALA A 70 8.02 -10.31 -0.51
CA ALA A 70 8.18 -9.47 -1.70
C ALA A 70 9.64 -9.29 -2.16
N GLY A 71 10.60 -9.99 -1.55
CA GLY A 71 12.02 -9.95 -1.94
C GLY A 71 12.91 -9.09 -1.05
N GLY A 72 12.37 -8.51 0.02
CA GLY A 72 13.06 -7.61 0.93
C GLY A 72 13.05 -6.16 0.46
N ILE A 73 13.23 -5.22 1.39
CA ILE A 73 13.07 -3.78 1.11
C ILE A 73 14.07 -3.24 0.07
N ALA A 74 15.28 -3.81 0.02
CA ALA A 74 16.31 -3.44 -0.95
C ALA A 74 15.95 -3.78 -2.41
N HIS A 75 14.90 -4.58 -2.64
CA HIS A 75 14.35 -4.80 -3.98
C HIS A 75 13.63 -3.55 -4.52
N PHE A 76 13.12 -2.69 -3.64
CA PHE A 76 12.30 -1.54 -4.00
C PHE A 76 13.00 -0.19 -3.78
N ILE A 77 13.92 -0.15 -2.81
CA ILE A 77 14.52 1.09 -2.28
C ILE A 77 16.06 0.95 -2.25
N ASP A 78 16.71 1.82 -3.00
CA ASP A 78 18.16 1.96 -3.03
C ASP A 78 18.69 2.78 -1.85
N TYR A 79 20.02 2.80 -1.69
CA TYR A 79 20.69 3.40 -0.54
C TYR A 79 20.31 4.86 -0.31
N ASP A 80 20.24 5.66 -1.37
CA ASP A 80 20.01 7.11 -1.33
C ASP A 80 18.64 7.52 -1.88
N ASP A 81 17.67 6.63 -2.01
CA ASP A 81 16.33 7.01 -2.47
C ASP A 81 15.61 7.97 -1.51
N ILE A 82 14.80 8.88 -2.04
CA ILE A 82 13.81 9.61 -1.25
C ILE A 82 12.54 8.75 -1.16
N VAL A 83 12.11 8.39 0.05
CA VAL A 83 10.92 7.57 0.26
C VAL A 83 9.79 8.42 0.81
N VAL A 84 8.69 8.53 0.06
CA VAL A 84 7.48 9.24 0.50
C VAL A 84 6.45 8.22 0.94
N LEU A 85 6.12 8.23 2.23
CA LEU A 85 5.08 7.41 2.83
C LEU A 85 3.76 8.20 2.84
N LYS A 86 2.78 7.74 2.07
CA LYS A 86 1.43 8.31 2.03
C LYS A 86 0.46 7.45 2.83
N ALA A 87 0.11 7.89 4.04
CA ALA A 87 -0.83 7.20 4.92
C ALA A 87 -2.25 7.82 4.84
N ASN A 88 -3.26 7.17 5.43
CA ASN A 88 -4.57 7.76 5.69
C ASN A 88 -4.56 8.42 7.08
N GLY A 89 -4.90 9.71 7.16
CA GLY A 89 -4.81 10.45 8.43
C GLY A 89 -6.10 11.08 8.97
N GLN A 90 -7.23 10.95 8.26
CA GLN A 90 -8.41 11.79 8.52
C GLN A 90 -9.20 11.39 9.78
N TRP A 91 -9.37 10.10 10.05
CA TRP A 91 -10.34 9.60 11.03
C TRP A 91 -9.65 8.97 12.23
N ARG A 92 -10.29 9.02 13.40
CA ARG A 92 -9.80 8.39 14.66
C ARG A 92 -9.89 6.87 14.67
N ASN A 93 -9.34 6.25 15.71
CA ASN A 93 -9.38 4.80 15.94
C ASN A 93 -8.79 4.00 14.75
N GLN A 94 -9.59 3.11 14.14
CA GLN A 94 -9.20 2.32 12.97
C GLN A 94 -9.19 3.13 11.65
N GLY A 95 -9.63 4.39 11.69
CA GLY A 95 -9.86 5.22 10.52
C GLY A 95 -8.61 5.90 9.94
N TYR A 96 -7.46 5.76 10.60
CA TYR A 96 -6.15 6.19 10.12
C TYR A 96 -5.14 5.04 10.19
N THR A 97 -4.10 5.13 9.36
CA THR A 97 -3.09 4.08 9.25
C THR A 97 -2.46 3.79 10.60
N HIS A 98 -2.38 2.50 10.98
CA HIS A 98 -1.86 2.09 12.28
C HIS A 98 -0.43 2.62 12.48
N THR A 99 -0.21 3.49 13.46
CA THR A 99 1.06 4.21 13.61
C THR A 99 2.25 3.27 13.82
N GLU A 100 2.06 2.14 14.51
CA GLU A 100 3.12 1.14 14.67
C GLU A 100 3.52 0.47 13.34
N ALA A 101 2.59 0.34 12.39
CA ALA A 101 2.91 -0.19 11.06
C ALA A 101 3.72 0.83 10.25
N ILE A 102 3.42 2.13 10.39
CA ILE A 102 4.22 3.22 9.81
C ILE A 102 5.64 3.18 10.40
N LYS A 103 5.75 3.06 11.73
CA LYS A 103 7.04 2.88 12.40
C LYS A 103 7.79 1.67 11.84
N ALA A 104 7.11 0.53 11.69
CA ALA A 104 7.72 -0.69 11.18
C ALA A 104 8.31 -0.51 9.78
N VAL A 105 7.60 0.13 8.84
CA VAL A 105 8.15 0.36 7.50
C VAL A 105 9.31 1.36 7.52
N ILE A 106 9.26 2.41 8.35
CA ILE A 106 10.38 3.34 8.54
C ILE A 106 11.62 2.59 9.03
N ASP A 107 11.47 1.79 10.09
CA ASP A 107 12.58 1.02 10.66
C ASP A 107 13.16 0.02 9.65
N ILE A 108 12.32 -0.63 8.84
CA ILE A 108 12.78 -1.55 7.80
C ILE A 108 13.59 -0.83 6.73
N ILE A 109 13.19 0.39 6.33
CA ILE A 109 13.93 1.20 5.36
C ILE A 109 15.29 1.62 5.95
N LEU A 110 15.30 2.19 7.16
CA LEU A 110 16.52 2.64 7.84
C LEU A 110 17.52 1.48 8.04
N ASN A 111 17.02 0.29 8.37
CA ASN A 111 17.82 -0.91 8.59
C ASN A 111 17.97 -1.79 7.35
N ARG A 112 17.71 -1.26 6.14
CA ARG A 112 17.92 -2.03 4.90
C ARG A 112 19.37 -2.55 4.84
N PRO A 113 19.63 -3.71 4.22
CA PRO A 113 20.99 -4.20 4.03
C PRO A 113 21.89 -3.16 3.35
N GLY A 114 23.04 -2.85 3.99
CA GLY A 114 23.96 -1.79 3.54
C GLY A 114 23.63 -0.39 4.05
N GLY A 115 22.61 -0.23 4.91
CA GLY A 115 22.19 1.06 5.46
C GLY A 115 21.35 1.89 4.49
N PHE A 116 20.91 3.06 4.95
CA PHE A 116 20.10 4.02 4.20
C PHE A 116 20.64 5.44 4.39
N GLY A 117 21.04 6.08 3.30
CA GLY A 117 21.53 7.45 3.23
C GLY A 117 20.54 8.44 2.61
N GLY A 118 19.34 7.98 2.23
CA GLY A 118 18.27 8.80 1.68
C GLY A 118 17.46 9.54 2.75
N GLU A 119 16.24 9.94 2.41
CA GLU A 119 15.31 10.61 3.34
C GLU A 119 13.93 9.95 3.29
N ILE A 120 13.25 9.89 4.42
CA ILE A 120 11.90 9.32 4.54
C ILE A 120 10.95 10.45 4.90
N VAL A 121 9.88 10.63 4.13
CA VAL A 121 8.88 11.68 4.33
C VAL A 121 7.53 11.04 4.59
N LEU A 122 7.02 11.14 5.81
CA LEU A 122 5.61 10.84 6.08
C LEU A 122 4.77 12.01 5.59
N SER A 123 3.83 11.78 4.66
CA SER A 123 3.06 12.83 4.03
C SER A 123 1.57 12.52 3.97
N GLU A 124 0.75 13.51 4.30
CA GLU A 124 -0.71 13.43 4.23
C GLU A 124 -1.35 14.82 4.18
N ASN A 125 -2.43 14.95 3.40
CA ASN A 125 -3.16 16.20 3.19
C ASN A 125 -4.31 16.40 4.18
N ILE A 126 -4.92 15.31 4.68
CA ILE A 126 -6.14 15.30 5.49
C ILE A 126 -7.28 16.03 4.76
N HIS A 127 -8.12 15.28 4.07
CA HIS A 127 -9.28 15.84 3.40
C HIS A 127 -10.23 16.56 4.38
N SER A 128 -10.31 17.89 4.25
CA SER A 128 -11.26 18.80 4.90
C SER A 128 -11.28 18.82 6.44
N HIS A 129 -11.34 20.02 6.97
CA HIS A 129 -11.83 20.27 8.32
C HIS A 129 -13.29 19.82 8.41
N ASN A 130 -13.57 18.76 9.15
CA ASN A 130 -14.94 18.51 9.50
C ASN A 130 -15.35 19.51 10.60
N THR A 131 -16.02 20.59 10.20
CA THR A 131 -16.78 21.46 11.11
C THR A 131 -18.04 20.78 11.65
N ASP A 132 -18.31 19.53 11.23
CA ASP A 132 -19.36 18.71 11.83
C ASP A 132 -18.94 18.23 13.23
N SER A 133 -19.39 19.00 14.21
CA SER A 133 -19.30 18.72 15.64
C SER A 133 -20.02 17.43 16.06
N SER A 134 -20.76 16.76 15.15
CA SER A 134 -21.42 15.49 15.44
C SER A 134 -20.48 14.26 15.33
N TYR A 135 -19.36 14.36 14.61
CA TYR A 135 -18.38 13.28 14.46
C TYR A 135 -17.04 13.55 15.16
N ASN A 136 -16.69 14.83 15.35
CA ASN A 136 -15.55 15.27 16.16
C ASN A 136 -16.07 16.10 17.33
N PRO A 137 -15.78 15.74 18.60
CA PRO A 137 -16.17 16.59 19.71
C PRO A 137 -15.60 18.00 19.51
N PRO A 138 -16.38 19.07 19.78
CA PRO A 138 -16.04 20.45 19.45
C PRO A 138 -14.90 21.07 20.28
N SER A 139 -14.11 20.28 21.01
CA SER A 139 -13.00 20.81 21.81
C SER A 139 -11.68 20.71 21.04
N THR A 140 -11.39 21.78 20.30
CA THR A 140 -10.11 22.14 19.67
C THR A 140 -9.74 21.38 18.38
N ASN A 141 -9.11 22.09 17.47
CA ASN A 141 -8.88 21.74 16.07
C ASN A 141 -7.80 20.63 15.85
N GLN A 142 -7.82 19.53 16.62
CA GLN A 142 -6.64 18.69 16.85
C GLN A 142 -6.87 17.16 16.93
N ASN A 143 -7.86 16.59 16.22
CA ASN A 143 -8.14 15.15 16.29
C ASN A 143 -8.00 14.41 14.96
N ASN A 144 -6.81 14.50 14.36
CA ASN A 144 -6.41 13.70 13.18
C ASN A 144 -5.07 13.00 13.46
N ALA A 145 -4.64 12.10 12.58
CA ALA A 145 -3.48 11.24 12.84
C ALA A 145 -2.17 11.98 13.20
N TRP A 146 -2.01 13.25 12.81
CA TRP A 146 -0.83 14.06 13.19
C TRP A 146 -0.73 14.30 14.69
N ASN A 147 -1.82 14.71 15.33
CA ASN A 147 -1.83 15.16 16.73
C ASN A 147 -2.93 14.52 17.60
N ILE A 148 -3.59 13.46 17.13
CA ILE A 148 -4.69 12.79 17.82
C ILE A 148 -4.33 12.40 19.26
N GLU A 149 -5.21 12.71 20.21
CA GLU A 149 -5.04 12.35 21.62
C GLU A 149 -5.14 10.84 21.84
N SER A 150 -4.47 10.33 22.89
CA SER A 150 -4.44 8.90 23.22
C SER A 150 -5.82 8.26 23.41
N ALA A 151 -6.80 9.01 23.93
CA ALA A 151 -8.18 8.55 24.11
C ALA A 151 -8.90 8.17 22.80
N TYR A 152 -8.42 8.66 21.65
CA TYR A 152 -8.99 8.40 20.33
C TYR A 152 -8.14 7.43 19.49
N ARG A 153 -7.22 6.69 20.13
CA ARG A 153 -6.34 5.68 19.52
C ARG A 153 -6.76 4.24 19.85
N LEU A 154 -8.01 3.98 20.25
CA LEU A 154 -8.46 2.68 20.80
C LEU A 154 -8.19 1.46 19.91
N ARG A 155 -8.16 1.66 18.59
CA ARG A 155 -7.85 0.62 17.57
C ARG A 155 -6.64 1.01 16.73
N ASN A 156 -5.73 1.71 17.36
CA ASN A 156 -4.48 2.15 16.78
C ASN A 156 -3.37 1.99 17.82
N TRP A 157 -2.16 2.42 17.48
CA TRP A 157 -1.06 2.34 18.41
C TRP A 157 -1.23 3.38 19.52
N PRO A 158 -1.26 2.97 20.81
CA PRO A 158 -1.47 3.91 21.90
C PRO A 158 -0.26 4.83 22.13
N ALA A 159 0.95 4.38 21.76
CA ALA A 159 2.19 5.06 22.12
C ALA A 159 2.34 6.41 21.43
N TYR A 160 2.18 6.47 20.10
CA TYR A 160 2.46 7.67 19.31
C TYR A 160 1.33 8.02 18.32
N ASN A 161 1.01 9.31 18.25
CA ASN A 161 0.49 9.93 17.01
C ASN A 161 1.66 10.17 16.04
N TRP A 162 1.40 10.73 14.86
CA TRP A 162 2.47 10.88 13.86
C TRP A 162 3.49 11.97 14.22
N HIS A 163 3.10 13.06 14.90
CA HIS A 163 4.06 14.04 15.40
C HIS A 163 5.03 13.43 16.41
N GLU A 164 4.50 12.69 17.38
CA GLU A 164 5.28 11.98 18.40
C GLU A 164 6.19 10.92 17.76
N LEU A 165 5.69 10.17 16.77
CA LEU A 165 6.49 9.18 16.03
C LEU A 165 7.67 9.85 15.31
N ILE A 166 7.42 10.90 14.53
CA ILE A 166 8.50 11.59 13.79
C ILE A 166 9.49 12.25 14.76
N ALA A 167 9.01 12.87 15.84
CA ALA A 167 9.87 13.43 16.88
C ALA A 167 10.79 12.37 17.51
N SER A 168 10.32 11.13 17.67
CA SER A 168 11.14 10.03 18.21
C SER A 168 12.37 9.68 17.36
N TYR A 169 12.37 10.02 16.06
CA TYR A 169 13.52 9.81 15.17
C TYR A 169 14.50 10.99 15.15
N SER A 170 14.09 12.19 15.54
CA SER A 170 14.87 13.43 15.34
C SER A 170 16.31 13.39 15.90
N GLY A 171 16.56 12.65 16.99
CA GLY A 171 17.89 12.53 17.59
C GLY A 171 18.79 11.46 16.96
N THR A 172 18.25 10.47 16.27
CA THR A 172 19.03 9.33 15.73
C THR A 172 18.99 9.25 14.21
N ASN A 173 17.86 9.62 13.60
CA ASN A 173 17.59 9.57 12.17
C ASN A 173 16.86 10.86 11.76
N PRO A 174 17.55 12.03 11.76
CA PRO A 174 16.95 13.32 11.43
C PRO A 174 16.46 13.44 9.98
N ASN A 175 16.83 12.48 9.12
CA ASN A 175 16.35 12.32 7.75
C ASN A 175 14.96 11.67 7.65
N VAL A 176 14.33 11.32 8.78
CA VAL A 176 12.90 10.96 8.86
C VAL A 176 12.10 12.21 9.20
N ILE A 177 11.33 12.70 8.23
CA ILE A 177 10.64 13.99 8.31
C ILE A 177 9.15 13.84 7.99
N LYS A 178 8.40 14.92 8.20
CA LYS A 178 6.97 15.02 7.85
C LYS A 178 6.73 16.05 6.75
N ALA A 179 5.64 15.87 6.01
CA ALA A 179 5.07 16.87 5.10
C ALA A 179 3.54 16.90 5.24
N GLU A 180 3.04 17.86 6.01
CA GLU A 180 1.61 18.10 6.26
C GLU A 180 1.05 18.99 5.16
N LEU A 181 0.32 18.42 4.19
CA LEU A 181 0.11 19.09 2.91
C LEU A 181 -0.97 20.20 2.92
N ASN A 182 -1.73 20.37 4.01
CA ASN A 182 -2.94 21.20 4.04
C ASN A 182 -2.69 22.69 3.65
N ASN A 183 -3.53 23.20 2.74
CA ASN A 183 -3.56 24.59 2.24
C ASN A 183 -5.01 25.13 2.05
N GLU A 184 -5.94 24.82 2.94
CA GLU A 184 -7.22 25.53 2.97
C GLU A 184 -7.06 26.86 3.75
N THR A 185 -7.17 27.97 3.02
CA THR A 185 -7.26 29.34 3.54
C THR A 185 -8.60 29.64 4.24
N THR A 186 -9.39 28.62 4.58
CA THR A 186 -10.68 28.79 5.23
C THR A 186 -10.47 28.90 6.73
N ALA A 187 -10.89 30.03 7.29
CA ALA A 187 -10.61 30.48 8.64
C ALA A 187 -10.83 29.40 9.72
N GLY A 188 -9.80 29.15 10.53
CA GLY A 188 -9.94 28.49 11.83
C GLY A 188 -9.19 27.16 12.00
N ALA A 189 -7.86 27.25 12.10
CA ALA A 189 -7.05 26.47 13.07
C ALA A 189 -6.50 25.06 12.75
N PHE A 190 -6.21 24.72 11.49
CA PHE A 190 -5.09 23.81 11.19
C PHE A 190 -4.22 24.42 10.08
N THR A 191 -3.01 24.84 10.45
CA THR A 191 -1.99 25.28 9.49
C THR A 191 -1.15 24.05 9.17
N GLY A 192 -1.45 23.36 8.06
CA GLY A 192 -0.46 22.45 7.48
C GLY A 192 0.83 23.19 7.14
N ASP A 193 1.82 22.52 6.57
CA ASP A 193 3.10 23.17 6.24
C ASP A 193 2.95 24.24 5.13
N GLY A 194 1.74 24.44 4.57
CA GLY A 194 1.40 25.50 3.64
C GLY A 194 1.99 25.25 2.25
N TYR A 195 1.17 24.67 1.36
CA TYR A 195 1.57 24.33 0.00
C TYR A 195 0.84 25.22 -1.02
N PRO A 196 1.40 26.37 -1.42
CA PRO A 196 0.76 27.27 -2.40
C PRO A 196 0.68 26.64 -3.79
N LEU A 197 -0.16 27.22 -4.66
CA LEU A 197 -0.15 26.89 -6.09
C LEU A 197 1.18 27.34 -6.69
N VAL A 198 1.87 26.42 -7.34
CA VAL A 198 3.11 26.68 -8.07
C VAL A 198 3.03 26.07 -9.47
N THR A 199 3.95 26.49 -10.33
CA THR A 199 4.12 25.98 -11.70
C THR A 199 5.26 24.98 -11.80
N GLY A 200 6.14 24.92 -10.80
CA GLY A 200 7.29 24.02 -10.79
C GLY A 200 8.25 24.27 -9.63
N PRO A 201 9.34 23.48 -9.54
CA PRO A 201 10.27 23.50 -8.40
C PRO A 201 11.05 24.81 -8.27
N SER A 202 11.13 25.63 -9.31
CA SER A 202 11.75 26.97 -9.24
C SER A 202 11.05 27.92 -8.27
N GLN A 203 9.80 27.63 -7.91
CA GLN A 203 9.00 28.42 -6.96
C GLN A 203 8.99 27.83 -5.54
N GLY A 204 9.80 26.80 -5.27
CA GLY A 204 9.87 26.15 -3.97
C GLY A 204 8.79 25.08 -3.75
N LYS A 205 8.47 24.82 -2.47
CA LYS A 205 7.40 23.87 -2.12
C LYS A 205 6.03 24.40 -2.56
N GLY A 206 5.14 23.49 -2.93
CA GLY A 206 3.79 23.82 -3.34
C GLY A 206 3.10 22.63 -3.98
N TYR A 207 1.99 22.87 -4.65
CA TYR A 207 1.37 21.89 -5.54
C TYR A 207 1.20 22.46 -6.94
N VAL A 208 1.26 21.59 -7.93
CA VAL A 208 0.99 21.92 -9.33
C VAL A 208 -0.36 21.32 -9.69
N ALA A 209 -1.29 22.16 -10.14
CA ALA A 209 -2.59 21.70 -10.61
C ALA A 209 -2.46 21.05 -11.99
N ASN A 210 -3.07 19.88 -12.16
CA ASN A 210 -3.15 19.19 -13.45
C ASN A 210 -4.59 18.77 -13.69
N ASN A 211 -5.25 19.37 -14.67
CA ASN A 211 -6.67 19.10 -14.92
C ASN A 211 -6.83 17.88 -15.83
N TYR A 212 -7.75 16.99 -15.47
CA TYR A 212 -8.14 15.82 -16.27
C TYR A 212 -9.64 15.87 -16.55
N VAL A 213 -10.04 15.46 -17.76
CA VAL A 213 -11.44 15.40 -18.18
C VAL A 213 -11.88 13.94 -18.21
N ILE A 214 -12.95 13.61 -17.49
CA ILE A 214 -13.54 12.27 -17.48
C ILE A 214 -14.08 11.93 -18.87
N SER A 215 -13.66 10.79 -19.41
CA SER A 215 -13.98 10.34 -20.76
C SER A 215 -14.45 8.88 -20.85
N ASN A 216 -14.11 8.02 -19.88
CA ASN A 216 -14.43 6.59 -19.90
C ASN A 216 -15.73 6.23 -19.17
N CYS A 217 -16.58 7.23 -18.90
CA CYS A 217 -17.89 7.07 -18.27
C CYS A 217 -19.02 7.49 -19.22
N SER A 218 -18.99 7.01 -20.46
CA SER A 218 -19.91 7.43 -21.53
C SER A 218 -21.39 7.25 -21.14
N GLY A 219 -22.22 8.25 -21.44
CA GLY A 219 -23.65 8.22 -21.14
C GLY A 219 -24.01 8.51 -19.67
N THR A 220 -23.03 8.86 -18.84
CA THR A 220 -23.25 9.27 -17.45
C THR A 220 -23.07 10.77 -17.28
N ALA A 221 -23.63 11.35 -16.22
CA ALA A 221 -23.46 12.77 -15.90
C ALA A 221 -22.01 13.17 -15.52
N ALA A 222 -21.10 12.20 -15.35
CA ALA A 222 -19.69 12.43 -15.09
C ALA A 222 -18.88 12.68 -16.35
N GLN A 223 -19.35 12.23 -17.52
CA GLN A 223 -18.66 12.45 -18.79
C GLN A 223 -18.46 13.95 -19.04
N GLY A 224 -17.23 14.34 -19.37
CA GLY A 224 -16.87 15.75 -19.60
C GLY A 224 -16.61 16.57 -18.33
N ARG A 225 -16.81 16.01 -17.13
CA ARG A 225 -16.41 16.70 -15.90
C ARG A 225 -14.88 16.84 -15.85
N THR A 226 -14.42 18.01 -15.41
CA THR A 226 -13.00 18.28 -15.18
C THR A 226 -12.67 18.12 -13.70
N VAL A 227 -11.57 17.43 -13.40
CA VAL A 227 -11.05 17.23 -12.05
C VAL A 227 -9.58 17.66 -11.98
N SER A 228 -9.19 18.34 -10.89
CA SER A 228 -7.78 18.69 -10.64
C SER A 228 -7.06 17.53 -9.95
N LEU A 229 -6.15 16.89 -10.67
CA LEU A 229 -5.27 15.82 -10.25
C LEU A 229 -3.90 16.38 -9.87
N ALA A 230 -3.88 17.27 -8.88
CA ALA A 230 -2.65 17.94 -8.46
C ALA A 230 -1.58 16.95 -7.93
N TYR A 231 -0.31 17.33 -8.10
CA TYR A 231 0.82 16.70 -7.43
C TYR A 231 1.60 17.73 -6.61
N TYR A 232 2.34 17.26 -5.61
CA TYR A 232 3.07 18.11 -4.69
C TYR A 232 4.56 18.19 -5.04
N ILE A 233 5.14 19.34 -4.70
CA ILE A 233 6.57 19.56 -4.59
C ILE A 233 6.85 19.73 -3.09
N LEU A 234 7.37 18.69 -2.46
CA LEU A 234 7.72 18.72 -1.04
C LEU A 234 9.05 19.43 -0.83
N GLN A 235 9.27 19.99 0.36
CA GLN A 235 10.58 20.48 0.76
C GLN A 235 11.04 19.76 2.01
N SER A 236 12.25 19.21 1.97
CA SER A 236 12.85 18.57 3.12
C SER A 236 13.17 19.57 4.22
N SER A 237 12.70 19.32 5.43
CA SER A 237 13.14 20.02 6.65
C SER A 237 14.53 19.58 7.13
N TYR A 238 15.07 18.49 6.57
CA TYR A 238 16.40 17.97 6.89
C TYR A 238 17.48 18.56 5.98
N SER A 239 17.29 18.43 4.67
CA SER A 239 18.32 18.80 3.67
C SER A 239 18.00 20.07 2.87
N GLY A 240 16.77 20.60 2.98
CA GLY A 240 16.29 21.71 2.15
C GLY A 240 15.98 21.35 0.69
N LYS A 241 16.22 20.10 0.27
CA LYS A 241 15.92 19.61 -1.09
C LYS A 241 14.43 19.72 -1.41
N LEU A 242 14.10 19.89 -2.70
CA LEU A 242 12.73 19.80 -3.19
C LEU A 242 12.47 18.45 -3.85
N PHE A 243 11.32 17.85 -3.53
CA PHE A 243 10.88 16.56 -4.06
C PHE A 243 9.67 16.78 -4.96
N ASN A 244 9.89 16.87 -6.27
CA ASN A 244 8.82 16.97 -7.25
C ASN A 244 8.22 15.58 -7.48
N LEU A 245 7.03 15.33 -6.93
CA LEU A 245 6.38 14.01 -6.94
C LEU A 245 5.72 13.62 -8.27
N HIS A 246 5.81 14.48 -9.28
CA HIS A 246 5.39 14.12 -10.63
C HIS A 246 6.18 12.88 -11.12
N LYS A 247 5.57 12.00 -11.91
CA LYS A 247 6.21 10.79 -12.46
C LYS A 247 7.46 11.09 -13.29
N ASN A 248 7.50 12.26 -13.93
CA ASN A 248 8.66 12.78 -14.67
C ASN A 248 9.46 13.81 -13.86
N GLY A 249 9.22 13.88 -12.55
CA GLY A 249 9.88 14.78 -11.61
C GLY A 249 11.12 14.14 -10.98
N GLY A 250 11.28 14.39 -9.68
CA GLY A 250 12.38 13.88 -8.86
C GLY A 250 12.98 14.97 -7.98
N VAL A 251 14.24 14.81 -7.60
CA VAL A 251 14.85 15.59 -6.53
C VAL A 251 15.67 16.76 -7.06
N TRP A 252 15.49 17.93 -6.42
CA TRP A 252 16.14 19.18 -6.78
C TRP A 252 16.96 19.74 -5.62
N THR A 253 18.18 20.18 -5.92
CA THR A 253 19.11 20.82 -4.97
C THR A 253 19.68 22.09 -5.62
N GLY A 254 19.61 23.24 -4.95
CA GLY A 254 20.14 24.49 -5.49
C GLY A 254 19.56 24.90 -6.85
N GLY A 255 18.30 24.52 -7.14
CA GLY A 255 17.64 24.81 -8.41
C GLY A 255 17.95 23.83 -9.55
N ALA A 256 18.74 22.78 -9.32
CA ALA A 256 19.07 21.76 -10.32
C ALA A 256 18.58 20.36 -9.92
N TYR A 257 18.17 19.56 -10.91
CA TYR A 257 17.83 18.15 -10.75
C TYR A 257 19.09 17.32 -10.47
N ASN A 258 19.05 16.44 -9.46
CA ASN A 258 20.24 15.70 -9.00
C ASN A 258 20.19 14.17 -9.26
N SER A 259 19.27 13.69 -10.11
CA SER A 259 19.08 12.27 -10.48
C SER A 259 18.61 11.28 -9.41
N GLN A 260 18.64 11.68 -8.13
CA GLN A 260 18.13 10.91 -7.00
C GLN A 260 16.64 10.56 -7.23
N LYS A 261 16.26 9.31 -6.95
CA LYS A 261 14.90 8.82 -7.22
C LYS A 261 13.98 9.06 -6.04
N ILE A 262 12.69 9.13 -6.35
CA ILE A 262 11.61 9.19 -5.37
C ILE A 262 10.84 7.88 -5.44
N LYS A 263 10.61 7.25 -4.29
CA LYS A 263 9.81 6.03 -4.13
C LYS A 263 8.57 6.39 -3.31
N MET A 264 7.39 6.20 -3.89
CA MET A 264 6.14 6.49 -3.18
C MET A 264 5.52 5.19 -2.67
N ILE A 265 5.29 5.11 -1.37
CA ILE A 265 4.67 3.97 -0.69
C ILE A 265 3.35 4.43 -0.09
N PHE A 266 2.25 3.85 -0.54
CA PHE A 266 0.92 4.14 0.02
C PHE A 266 0.61 3.12 1.13
N LEU A 267 0.18 3.61 2.28
CA LEU A 267 -0.09 2.82 3.49
C LEU A 267 -1.55 2.95 3.91
N PRO A 268 -2.53 2.52 3.09
CA PRO A 268 -3.92 2.72 3.43
C PRO A 268 -4.40 1.84 4.59
N THR A 269 -5.49 2.24 5.24
CA THR A 269 -6.26 1.32 6.11
C THR A 269 -7.20 0.42 5.28
N LEU A 270 -8.00 -0.42 5.95
CA LEU A 270 -9.05 -1.21 5.32
C LEU A 270 -10.36 -1.06 6.08
N ASN A 271 -11.27 -0.22 5.59
CA ASN A 271 -12.53 0.08 6.27
C ASN A 271 -13.70 0.28 5.28
N ASN A 272 -14.93 -0.06 5.68
CA ASN A 272 -16.12 0.47 5.05
C ASN A 272 -16.15 2.00 5.23
N HIS A 273 -16.40 2.76 4.17
CA HIS A 273 -16.59 4.19 4.30
C HIS A 273 -18.00 4.54 4.80
N GLY A 274 -19.02 3.77 4.41
CA GLY A 274 -20.39 3.97 4.90
C GLY A 274 -20.54 3.67 6.39
N SER A 275 -21.78 3.71 6.87
CA SER A 275 -22.13 3.47 8.28
C SER A 275 -23.13 2.32 8.36
N THR A 276 -22.63 1.08 8.45
CA THR A 276 -23.42 -0.17 8.38
C THR A 276 -24.24 -0.35 7.09
N SER A 277 -23.94 0.47 6.09
CA SER A 277 -24.52 0.46 4.76
C SER A 277 -23.44 0.71 3.73
N GLU A 278 -23.76 0.41 2.47
CA GLU A 278 -22.97 0.89 1.36
C GLU A 278 -23.21 2.40 1.21
N ASP A 279 -22.13 3.16 1.11
CA ASP A 279 -22.20 4.53 0.66
C ASP A 279 -21.48 4.74 -0.66
N TYR A 280 -21.54 5.98 -1.14
CA TYR A 280 -21.04 6.38 -2.45
C TYR A 280 -19.57 6.01 -2.70
N ALA A 281 -18.75 5.88 -1.64
CA ALA A 281 -17.30 5.74 -1.78
C ALA A 281 -16.76 4.34 -1.44
N GLY A 282 -17.63 3.39 -1.07
CA GLY A 282 -17.27 1.99 -0.83
C GLY A 282 -16.10 1.81 0.16
N ILE A 283 -15.26 0.81 -0.09
CA ILE A 283 -14.13 0.49 0.79
C ILE A 283 -13.05 1.57 0.72
N THR A 284 -12.52 1.94 1.89
CA THR A 284 -11.32 2.76 2.07
C THR A 284 -10.12 1.84 2.10
N SER A 285 -9.34 1.83 1.00
CA SER A 285 -8.05 1.16 0.93
C SER A 285 -7.12 1.80 -0.14
N ALA A 286 -6.31 1.04 -0.87
CA ALA A 286 -5.22 1.50 -1.74
C ALA A 286 -5.63 2.46 -2.84
N VAL A 287 -6.71 2.16 -3.59
CA VAL A 287 -7.20 3.06 -4.63
C VAL A 287 -7.67 4.36 -4.01
N LYS A 288 -8.46 4.27 -2.93
CA LYS A 288 -9.02 5.45 -2.25
C LYS A 288 -7.98 6.34 -1.58
N CYS A 289 -6.81 5.80 -1.23
CA CYS A 289 -5.74 6.55 -0.58
C CYS A 289 -5.25 7.75 -1.41
N HIS A 290 -5.38 7.67 -2.74
CA HIS A 290 -5.07 8.77 -3.68
C HIS A 290 -6.06 9.92 -3.60
N ILE A 291 -7.32 9.64 -3.25
CA ILE A 291 -8.38 10.66 -3.16
C ILE A 291 -7.98 11.68 -2.11
N GLY A 292 -7.55 11.23 -0.93
CA GLY A 292 -7.08 12.11 0.14
C GLY A 292 -5.68 12.68 -0.08
N PHE A 293 -4.97 12.30 -1.16
CA PHE A 293 -3.68 12.88 -1.50
C PHE A 293 -3.83 14.20 -2.27
N VAL A 294 -4.80 14.27 -3.19
CA VAL A 294 -5.00 15.47 -4.02
C VAL A 294 -5.59 16.62 -3.20
N ARG A 295 -5.38 17.85 -3.68
CA ARG A 295 -5.95 19.06 -3.09
C ARG A 295 -7.49 19.10 -3.25
N ASN A 296 -8.19 19.67 -2.25
CA ASN A 296 -9.59 20.12 -2.28
C ASN A 296 -10.64 19.07 -2.73
N ASN A 297 -10.85 17.95 -2.02
CA ASN A 297 -11.93 16.97 -2.31
C ASN A 297 -12.10 16.62 -3.81
N GLY A 298 -11.06 16.82 -4.63
CA GLY A 298 -11.24 17.09 -6.05
C GLY A 298 -11.74 15.84 -6.78
N ILE A 299 -11.15 14.70 -6.42
CA ILE A 299 -11.57 13.39 -6.90
C ILE A 299 -12.91 12.97 -6.30
N HIS A 300 -13.27 13.38 -5.07
CA HIS A 300 -14.61 13.05 -4.53
C HIS A 300 -15.71 13.68 -5.40
N GLY A 301 -15.55 14.95 -5.78
CA GLY A 301 -16.58 15.69 -6.52
C GLY A 301 -16.87 15.18 -7.94
N VAL A 302 -16.01 14.34 -8.52
CA VAL A 302 -16.16 13.91 -9.91
C VAL A 302 -17.20 12.79 -10.08
N GLY A 303 -17.29 11.88 -9.10
CA GLY A 303 -18.18 10.73 -9.18
C GLY A 303 -19.01 10.49 -7.92
N TYR A 304 -18.85 11.27 -6.86
CA TYR A 304 -19.66 11.13 -5.66
C TYR A 304 -20.61 12.31 -5.48
N SER A 305 -21.86 11.99 -5.16
CA SER A 305 -22.97 12.92 -4.94
C SER A 305 -23.69 12.56 -3.64
N GLN A 306 -24.25 13.57 -2.97
CA GLN A 306 -25.13 13.34 -1.83
C GLN A 306 -26.44 12.63 -2.24
N THR A 307 -26.81 12.73 -3.52
CA THR A 307 -27.92 11.96 -4.09
C THR A 307 -27.39 10.62 -4.61
N VAL A 308 -27.74 9.52 -3.93
CA VAL A 308 -27.17 8.19 -4.19
C VAL A 308 -27.33 7.75 -5.65
N SER A 309 -28.48 8.03 -6.27
CA SER A 309 -28.76 7.71 -7.68
C SER A 309 -27.89 8.46 -8.69
N SER A 310 -27.18 9.51 -8.25
CA SER A 310 -26.28 10.32 -9.07
C SER A 310 -24.81 9.95 -8.88
N ASN A 311 -24.51 8.92 -8.07
CA ASN A 311 -23.15 8.43 -7.90
C ASN A 311 -22.66 7.69 -9.13
N ILE A 312 -21.43 8.03 -9.52
CA ILE A 312 -20.70 7.43 -10.63
C ILE A 312 -19.30 7.06 -10.10
N PRO A 313 -19.17 6.04 -9.21
CA PRO A 313 -17.88 5.66 -8.62
C PRO A 313 -16.83 5.29 -9.66
N ARG A 314 -17.26 4.80 -10.82
CA ARG A 314 -16.36 4.53 -11.96
C ARG A 314 -15.59 5.77 -12.42
N ALA A 315 -16.19 6.96 -12.35
CA ALA A 315 -15.49 8.21 -12.68
C ALA A 315 -14.41 8.56 -11.65
N VAL A 316 -14.60 8.16 -10.39
CA VAL A 316 -13.57 8.28 -9.35
C VAL A 316 -12.42 7.35 -9.64
N GLY A 317 -12.72 6.09 -9.97
CA GLY A 317 -11.73 5.13 -10.43
C GLY A 317 -10.93 5.63 -11.64
N GLU A 318 -11.61 6.18 -12.64
CA GLU A 318 -10.97 6.76 -13.82
C GLU A 318 -10.01 7.89 -13.46
N ALA A 319 -10.44 8.81 -12.58
CA ALA A 319 -9.61 9.91 -12.11
C ALA A 319 -8.36 9.42 -11.34
N VAL A 320 -8.51 8.42 -10.47
CA VAL A 320 -7.37 7.80 -9.76
C VAL A 320 -6.46 7.05 -10.74
N GLY A 321 -7.03 6.32 -11.69
CA GLY A 321 -6.30 5.63 -12.75
C GLY A 321 -5.42 6.61 -13.54
N SER A 322 -6.00 7.73 -13.99
CA SER A 322 -5.28 8.81 -14.66
C SER A 322 -4.17 9.42 -13.79
N LEU A 323 -4.43 9.62 -12.49
CA LEU A 323 -3.42 10.11 -11.55
C LEU A 323 -2.21 9.15 -11.49
N ILE A 324 -2.44 7.84 -11.43
CA ILE A 324 -1.39 6.82 -11.37
C ILE A 324 -0.65 6.71 -12.72
N THR A 325 -1.35 6.79 -13.84
CA THR A 325 -0.71 6.60 -15.16
C THR A 325 0.02 7.85 -15.64
N ASN A 326 -0.50 9.04 -15.34
CA ASN A 326 -0.07 10.29 -15.97
C ASN A 326 0.63 11.26 -15.02
N THR A 327 0.38 11.18 -13.71
CA THR A 327 0.83 12.20 -12.77
C THR A 327 1.81 11.68 -11.74
N LEU A 328 1.53 10.56 -11.08
CA LEU A 328 2.35 9.98 -10.01
C LEU A 328 3.05 8.70 -10.48
N SER A 329 4.03 8.23 -9.70
CA SER A 329 4.66 6.93 -9.91
C SER A 329 4.73 6.14 -8.59
N PRO A 330 3.61 5.58 -8.12
CA PRO A 330 3.58 4.73 -6.93
C PRO A 330 4.53 3.53 -7.08
N THR A 331 5.32 3.25 -6.05
CA THR A 331 6.23 2.09 -6.03
C THR A 331 5.49 0.85 -5.54
N LEU A 332 4.74 1.00 -4.45
CA LEU A 332 4.01 -0.09 -3.80
C LEU A 332 2.90 0.43 -2.89
N TYR A 333 1.91 -0.43 -2.66
CA TYR A 333 0.78 -0.24 -1.78
C TYR A 333 0.85 -1.27 -0.66
N ILE A 334 0.67 -0.83 0.58
CA ILE A 334 0.63 -1.69 1.76
C ILE A 334 -0.64 -1.40 2.55
N THR A 335 -1.67 -2.23 2.35
CA THR A 335 -2.92 -2.13 3.11
C THR A 335 -2.70 -2.65 4.53
N VAL A 336 -2.81 -1.74 5.49
CA VAL A 336 -2.67 -2.00 6.92
C VAL A 336 -4.04 -2.24 7.53
N ALA A 337 -4.41 -3.51 7.64
CA ALA A 337 -5.64 -4.00 8.26
C ALA A 337 -5.34 -4.61 9.64
N GLU A 338 -4.73 -3.84 10.54
CA GLU A 338 -4.61 -4.28 11.95
C GLU A 338 -6.03 -4.38 12.57
N TRP A 339 -6.84 -3.37 12.27
CA TRP A 339 -8.28 -3.35 12.50
C TRP A 339 -9.01 -3.06 11.20
N SER A 340 -10.06 -3.82 10.92
CA SER A 340 -10.94 -3.65 9.77
C SER A 340 -12.33 -3.23 10.22
N GLY A 341 -12.68 -1.96 9.97
CA GLY A 341 -14.00 -1.40 10.26
C GLY A 341 -15.02 -1.84 9.23
N TRP A 342 -15.73 -2.94 9.48
CA TRP A 342 -16.79 -3.43 8.59
C TRP A 342 -18.07 -2.58 8.68
N GLY A 343 -18.33 -1.96 9.82
CA GLY A 343 -19.43 -1.01 9.99
C GLY A 343 -19.08 0.36 9.44
N ASP A 344 -17.99 0.96 9.94
CA ASP A 344 -17.43 2.23 9.49
C ASP A 344 -15.98 2.45 9.99
N ARG A 345 -15.43 3.64 9.72
CA ARG A 345 -14.04 4.05 9.99
C ARG A 345 -13.72 4.37 11.47
N THR A 346 -14.72 4.58 12.32
CA THR A 346 -14.53 5.11 13.68
C THR A 346 -15.28 4.38 14.80
N SER A 347 -16.39 3.70 14.49
CA SER A 347 -17.29 3.08 15.47
C SER A 347 -16.75 1.75 16.00
N ALA A 348 -17.52 1.12 16.90
CA ALA A 348 -17.18 -0.17 17.48
C ALA A 348 -17.33 -1.36 16.53
N ASN A 349 -17.95 -1.18 15.37
CA ASN A 349 -18.17 -2.21 14.37
C ASN A 349 -16.90 -2.43 13.53
N ALA A 350 -15.88 -2.98 14.19
CA ALA A 350 -14.59 -3.30 13.62
C ALA A 350 -14.06 -4.62 14.18
N THR A 351 -13.30 -5.34 13.38
CA THR A 351 -12.66 -6.61 13.75
C THR A 351 -11.15 -6.43 13.74
N GLN A 352 -10.45 -6.96 14.75
CA GLN A 352 -8.98 -6.97 14.74
C GLN A 352 -8.50 -8.09 13.81
N THR A 353 -8.36 -7.78 12.53
CA THR A 353 -7.99 -8.74 11.48
C THR A 353 -6.50 -9.04 11.47
N LYS A 354 -5.66 -8.21 12.11
CA LYS A 354 -4.20 -8.41 12.24
C LYS A 354 -3.54 -8.77 10.92
N THR A 355 -3.92 -8.10 9.84
CA THR A 355 -3.50 -8.45 8.47
C THR A 355 -2.84 -7.27 7.79
N ILE A 356 -1.74 -7.51 7.10
CA ILE A 356 -1.10 -6.54 6.20
C ILE A 356 -1.01 -7.19 4.82
N GLY A 357 -1.44 -6.46 3.79
CA GLY A 357 -1.30 -6.85 2.39
C GLY A 357 -0.36 -5.89 1.66
N LEU A 358 0.47 -6.39 0.75
CA LEU A 358 1.41 -5.62 -0.07
C LEU A 358 1.24 -5.99 -1.55
N CYS A 359 1.14 -4.99 -2.42
CA CYS A 359 1.13 -5.17 -3.87
C CYS A 359 1.63 -3.91 -4.59
N ALA A 360 2.17 -4.04 -5.80
CA ALA A 360 2.41 -2.89 -6.68
C ALA A 360 1.13 -2.44 -7.43
N ASP A 361 0.12 -3.31 -7.49
CA ASP A 361 -1.17 -3.07 -8.10
C ASP A 361 -2.22 -2.72 -7.02
N PRO A 362 -2.75 -1.49 -6.98
CA PRO A 362 -3.72 -1.08 -5.98
C PRO A 362 -5.11 -1.69 -6.21
N VAL A 363 -5.46 -2.01 -7.46
CA VAL A 363 -6.77 -2.59 -7.80
C VAL A 363 -6.83 -4.04 -7.35
N ALA A 364 -5.81 -4.83 -7.69
CA ALA A 364 -5.72 -6.22 -7.24
C ALA A 364 -5.64 -6.31 -5.71
N LEU A 365 -4.89 -5.39 -5.06
CA LEU A 365 -4.81 -5.35 -3.60
C LEU A 365 -6.16 -5.04 -2.96
N ASP A 366 -6.89 -4.03 -3.42
CA ASP A 366 -8.19 -3.66 -2.85
C ASP A 366 -9.24 -4.73 -3.10
N TYR A 367 -9.26 -5.31 -4.29
CA TYR A 367 -10.13 -6.42 -4.62
C TYR A 367 -9.87 -7.61 -3.67
N TRP A 368 -8.61 -8.02 -3.55
CA TRP A 368 -8.25 -9.19 -2.76
C TRP A 368 -8.48 -8.96 -1.26
N MET A 369 -8.04 -7.82 -0.73
CA MET A 369 -8.20 -7.47 0.69
C MET A 369 -9.69 -7.23 1.04
N GLY A 370 -10.46 -6.62 0.16
CA GLY A 370 -11.91 -6.45 0.34
C GLY A 370 -12.62 -7.80 0.43
N LYS A 371 -12.37 -8.70 -0.52
CA LYS A 371 -12.99 -10.03 -0.61
C LYS A 371 -12.59 -10.96 0.53
N ASN A 372 -11.29 -11.00 0.88
CA ASN A 372 -10.73 -12.03 1.75
C ASN A 372 -10.44 -11.57 3.18
N VAL A 373 -10.48 -10.26 3.47
CA VAL A 373 -10.20 -9.71 4.81
C VAL A 373 -11.40 -8.93 5.34
N LEU A 374 -11.90 -7.93 4.61
CA LEU A 374 -12.97 -7.08 5.11
C LEU A 374 -14.34 -7.77 5.08
N TYR A 375 -14.76 -8.31 3.93
CA TYR A 375 -16.06 -8.95 3.78
C TYR A 375 -16.32 -10.10 4.78
N PRO A 376 -15.35 -11.00 5.07
CA PRO A 376 -15.53 -12.05 6.07
C PRO A 376 -15.76 -11.56 7.50
N CYS A 377 -15.44 -10.29 7.81
CA CYS A 377 -15.76 -9.70 9.11
C CYS A 377 -17.27 -9.58 9.34
N HIS A 378 -18.06 -9.43 8.27
CA HIS A 378 -19.51 -9.31 8.34
C HIS A 378 -20.20 -9.69 7.03
N THR A 379 -20.39 -10.99 6.79
CA THR A 379 -20.87 -11.51 5.50
C THR A 379 -22.31 -11.14 5.15
N ALA A 380 -23.11 -10.68 6.12
CA ALA A 380 -24.44 -10.14 5.88
C ALA A 380 -24.43 -8.84 5.07
N TYR A 381 -23.30 -8.13 5.03
CA TYR A 381 -23.11 -6.91 4.23
C TYR A 381 -22.45 -7.26 2.90
N SER A 382 -23.26 -7.76 1.96
CA SER A 382 -22.81 -8.17 0.62
C SER A 382 -22.12 -7.04 -0.17
N PHE A 383 -22.40 -5.78 0.15
CA PHE A 383 -21.75 -4.60 -0.44
C PHE A 383 -20.26 -4.46 -0.07
N LEU A 384 -19.76 -5.20 0.93
CA LEU A 384 -18.34 -5.25 1.27
C LEU A 384 -17.57 -6.23 0.37
N ASN A 385 -18.25 -7.12 -0.36
CA ASN A 385 -17.60 -8.06 -1.26
C ASN A 385 -17.39 -7.42 -2.64
N PRO A 386 -16.14 -7.12 -3.07
CA PRO A 386 -15.86 -6.44 -4.34
C PRO A 386 -16.17 -7.29 -5.59
N GLU A 387 -16.64 -8.52 -5.42
CA GLU A 387 -17.23 -9.34 -6.49
C GLU A 387 -18.62 -8.88 -6.91
N ASN A 388 -19.37 -8.29 -5.99
CA ASN A 388 -20.73 -7.86 -6.23
C ASN A 388 -20.74 -6.51 -6.97
N ASP A 389 -21.87 -6.22 -7.62
CA ASP A 389 -22.12 -4.91 -8.23
C ASP A 389 -22.30 -3.82 -7.15
N ASN A 390 -21.19 -3.25 -6.69
CA ASN A 390 -21.13 -2.22 -5.66
C ASN A 390 -20.16 -1.09 -6.05
N ASN A 391 -20.14 -0.01 -5.27
CA ASN A 391 -19.37 1.20 -5.50
C ASN A 391 -17.87 0.96 -5.37
N THR A 392 -17.44 -0.02 -4.56
CA THR A 392 -16.03 -0.46 -4.54
C THR A 392 -15.69 -1.05 -5.90
N ARG A 393 -16.44 -2.05 -6.37
CA ARG A 393 -16.23 -2.70 -7.67
C ARG A 393 -16.22 -1.70 -8.82
N LYS A 394 -17.18 -0.79 -8.87
CA LYS A 394 -17.25 0.28 -9.90
C LYS A 394 -16.02 1.18 -9.88
N THR A 395 -15.52 1.54 -8.70
CA THR A 395 -14.29 2.34 -8.56
C THR A 395 -13.08 1.57 -9.09
N LEU A 396 -12.96 0.28 -8.76
CA LEU A 396 -11.88 -0.57 -9.25
C LEU A 396 -11.93 -0.74 -10.77
N GLU A 397 -13.13 -0.90 -11.35
CA GLU A 397 -13.33 -0.95 -12.81
C GLU A 397 -12.93 0.36 -13.50
N GLY A 398 -13.17 1.50 -12.86
CA GLY A 398 -12.71 2.80 -13.36
C GLY A 398 -11.19 2.89 -13.46
N CYS A 399 -10.47 2.37 -12.46
CA CYS A 399 -9.00 2.28 -12.51
C CYS A 399 -8.53 1.29 -13.59
N ASN A 400 -9.14 0.10 -13.65
CA ASN A 400 -8.76 -0.94 -14.60
C ASN A 400 -8.91 -0.51 -16.06
N VAL A 401 -9.94 0.29 -16.39
CA VAL A 401 -10.12 0.87 -17.74
C VAL A 401 -8.99 1.84 -18.11
N MET A 402 -8.35 2.46 -17.12
CA MET A 402 -7.16 3.29 -17.33
C MET A 402 -5.87 2.46 -17.45
N GLY A 403 -5.97 1.13 -17.47
CA GLY A 403 -4.82 0.22 -17.48
C GLY A 403 -4.15 0.07 -16.12
N VAL A 404 -4.84 0.44 -15.03
CA VAL A 404 -4.33 0.27 -13.66
C VAL A 404 -4.89 -1.00 -13.06
N GLY A 405 -4.03 -2.01 -13.00
CA GLY A 405 -4.25 -3.22 -12.22
C GLY A 405 -5.28 -4.19 -12.77
N THR A 406 -5.53 -5.28 -12.04
CA THR A 406 -6.47 -6.35 -12.45
C THR A 406 -7.56 -6.65 -11.42
N LEU A 407 -8.73 -7.02 -11.93
CA LEU A 407 -9.86 -7.58 -11.19
C LEU A 407 -10.02 -9.09 -11.41
N ASN A 408 -9.20 -9.68 -12.28
CA ASN A 408 -9.27 -11.08 -12.64
C ASN A 408 -8.37 -11.90 -11.70
N GLU A 409 -8.95 -12.76 -10.86
CA GLU A 409 -8.17 -13.59 -9.93
C GLU A 409 -7.18 -14.52 -10.62
N ALA A 410 -7.47 -14.94 -11.86
CA ALA A 410 -6.54 -15.78 -12.63
C ALA A 410 -5.23 -15.04 -12.99
N GLU A 411 -5.21 -13.71 -12.91
CA GLU A 411 -4.04 -12.87 -13.14
C GLU A 411 -3.32 -12.47 -11.84
N MET A 412 -3.81 -12.94 -10.69
CA MET A 412 -3.28 -12.65 -9.36
C MET A 412 -2.49 -13.86 -8.83
N SER A 413 -1.27 -13.61 -8.36
CA SER A 413 -0.47 -14.58 -7.60
C SER A 413 -0.41 -14.12 -6.15
N VAL A 414 -0.98 -14.92 -5.24
CA VAL A 414 -1.11 -14.54 -3.83
C VAL A 414 -0.21 -15.42 -2.96
N ALA A 415 0.77 -14.80 -2.31
CA ALA A 415 1.60 -15.44 -1.29
C ALA A 415 1.14 -15.01 0.11
N GLN A 416 0.77 -15.98 0.95
CA GLN A 416 0.24 -15.70 2.28
C GLN A 416 1.10 -16.33 3.36
N TYR A 417 1.16 -15.66 4.52
CA TYR A 417 1.74 -16.21 5.74
C TYR A 417 0.82 -15.94 6.92
N ASP A 418 0.54 -16.99 7.69
CA ASP A 418 -0.26 -16.93 8.92
C ASP A 418 0.64 -17.26 10.12
N PHE A 419 0.85 -16.31 11.03
CA PHE A 419 1.65 -16.56 12.22
C PHE A 419 1.03 -17.57 13.21
N ASN A 420 -0.30 -17.78 13.16
CA ASN A 420 -0.96 -18.80 13.97
C ASN A 420 -0.88 -20.20 13.33
N ASN A 421 -0.73 -20.25 12.00
CA ASN A 421 -0.64 -21.48 11.21
C ASN A 421 0.53 -21.37 10.23
N PRO A 422 1.78 -21.30 10.72
CA PRO A 422 2.93 -21.08 9.85
C PRO A 422 3.07 -22.30 8.93
N LEU A 423 2.90 -22.06 7.63
CA LEU A 423 3.21 -23.03 6.59
C LEU A 423 4.52 -22.60 5.94
N THR A 424 5.40 -23.56 5.68
CA THR A 424 6.57 -23.32 4.85
C THR A 424 6.09 -23.01 3.44
N THR A 425 6.49 -21.87 2.90
CA THR A 425 6.14 -21.46 1.54
C THR A 425 7.31 -21.69 0.59
N ARG A 426 7.02 -21.69 -0.72
CA ARG A 426 8.07 -21.72 -1.76
C ARG A 426 9.04 -20.53 -1.64
N SER A 427 8.54 -19.35 -1.26
CA SER A 427 9.38 -18.17 -1.04
C SER A 427 10.37 -18.38 0.11
N ASP A 428 9.95 -19.07 1.18
CA ASP A 428 10.86 -19.39 2.28
C ASP A 428 12.00 -20.32 1.81
N ILE A 429 11.72 -21.28 0.91
CA ILE A 429 12.73 -22.15 0.29
C ILE A 429 13.68 -21.33 -0.58
N GLU A 430 13.16 -20.44 -1.44
CA GLU A 430 13.98 -19.59 -2.31
C GLU A 430 14.88 -18.63 -1.51
N LYS A 431 14.36 -18.05 -0.42
CA LYS A 431 15.14 -17.26 0.54
C LYS A 431 16.24 -18.11 1.17
N LYS A 432 15.92 -19.32 1.62
CA LYS A 432 16.91 -20.21 2.23
C LYS A 432 17.99 -20.66 1.23
N ILE A 433 17.64 -20.83 -0.04
CA ILE A 433 18.60 -21.09 -1.12
C ILE A 433 19.54 -19.89 -1.33
N ARG A 434 19.02 -18.65 -1.31
CA ARG A 434 19.87 -17.44 -1.36
C ARG A 434 20.86 -17.39 -0.19
N GLN A 435 20.38 -17.65 1.02
CA GLN A 435 21.21 -17.76 2.23
C GLN A 435 22.25 -18.89 2.15
N PHE A 436 21.90 -20.01 1.51
CA PHE A 436 22.88 -21.07 1.27
C PHE A 436 23.99 -20.62 0.30
N LYS A 437 23.64 -19.82 -0.71
CA LYS A 437 24.60 -19.30 -1.70
C LYS A 437 25.54 -18.24 -1.10
N ASP A 438 25.05 -17.41 -0.18
CA ASP A 438 25.87 -16.39 0.49
C ASP A 438 26.63 -16.91 1.73
N GLY A 439 26.46 -18.19 2.07
CA GLY A 439 27.13 -18.85 3.19
C GLY A 439 26.46 -18.65 4.55
N SER A 440 25.33 -17.95 4.62
CA SER A 440 24.56 -17.73 5.85
C SER A 440 23.59 -18.87 6.21
N ALA A 441 23.47 -19.90 5.36
CA ALA A 441 22.72 -21.12 5.66
C ALA A 441 23.45 -22.39 5.18
N SER A 442 23.13 -23.53 5.80
CA SER A 442 23.64 -24.84 5.41
C SER A 442 22.73 -25.52 4.38
N GLN A 443 23.27 -26.53 3.68
CA GLN A 443 22.47 -27.38 2.79
C GLN A 443 21.33 -28.09 3.56
N SER A 444 21.56 -28.45 4.83
CA SER A 444 20.54 -29.04 5.70
C SER A 444 19.38 -28.09 5.99
N ASP A 445 19.64 -26.79 6.09
CA ASP A 445 18.58 -25.81 6.34
C ASP A 445 17.64 -25.68 5.14
N VAL A 446 18.19 -25.71 3.93
CA VAL A 446 17.40 -25.72 2.69
C VAL A 446 16.53 -26.97 2.60
N LEU A 447 17.12 -28.14 2.86
CA LEU A 447 16.42 -29.43 2.77
C LEU A 447 15.34 -29.59 3.84
N SER A 448 15.59 -29.14 5.06
CA SER A 448 14.61 -29.12 6.14
C SER A 448 13.38 -28.30 5.74
N LEU A 449 13.59 -27.16 5.07
CA LEU A 449 12.51 -26.33 4.58
C LEU A 449 11.72 -26.98 3.43
N ILE A 450 12.43 -27.62 2.50
CA ILE A 450 11.80 -28.39 1.42
C ILE A 450 10.91 -29.49 2.01
N ASP A 451 11.40 -30.23 3.00
CA ASP A 451 10.65 -31.32 3.61
C ASP A 451 9.39 -30.79 4.31
N LYS A 452 9.51 -29.68 5.05
CA LYS A 452 8.34 -29.02 5.64
C LYS A 452 7.30 -28.60 4.59
N TYR A 453 7.74 -27.93 3.52
CA TYR A 453 6.87 -27.55 2.40
C TYR A 453 6.14 -28.75 1.79
N MET A 454 6.86 -29.86 1.55
CA MET A 454 6.27 -31.07 0.98
C MET A 454 5.27 -31.75 1.92
N THR A 455 5.42 -31.58 3.24
CA THR A 455 4.51 -32.12 4.26
C THR A 455 3.39 -31.16 4.66
N GLY A 456 3.31 -29.96 4.06
CA GLY A 456 2.35 -28.93 4.46
C GLY A 456 2.57 -28.43 5.89
N GLN A 457 3.85 -28.35 6.32
CA GLN A 457 4.28 -27.89 7.65
C GLN A 457 5.01 -26.55 7.60
#